data_AF-A0A336MFV0-F1
#
_entry.id   AF-A0A336MFV0-F1
#
_cell.length_a   1.000
_cell.length_b   1.000
_cell.length_c   1.000
_cell.angle_alpha   90.00
_cell.angle_beta   90.00
_cell.angle_gamma   90.00
#
_symmetry.space_group_name_H-M   'P 1'
#
loop_
_entity.id
_entity.type
_entity.pdbx_description
1 polymer ?
#
loop_
_entity_poly.entity_id
_entity_poly.type
_entity_poly.pdbx_seq_one_letter_code
_entity_poly.pdbx_strand_id
1 'polypeptide(L)'
;MLCWSIKLPILIKFELIKSAKFDVLTKGIKCYDVNKNYIFNYTCRIFSKKGTSGLVYGNFYVKKVDHVFLNMELQKRYTVTYRPWLLNFTIDCCELIRNTNYHSWDNAAIRLIARVIKSVYPSVFKGCPYEGRYESKKADLNATISPYFPPVMPTGQFKFIYHFFDHLNETIFKAYVELIVKAMSEYRTMDFDFG
;
A
#
# COMPACT_ATOMS: atom_id res chain seq x y z
N MET A 1 32.49 -27.62 49.46
CA MET A 1 32.59 -27.21 48.04
C MET A 1 31.27 -27.59 47.38
N LEU A 2 30.22 -26.76 47.43
CA LEU A 2 29.86 -25.62 46.54
C LEU A 2 29.54 -26.02 45.08
N CYS A 3 28.46 -25.39 44.57
CA CYS A 3 27.84 -25.38 43.23
C CYS A 3 26.76 -26.45 42.97
N TRP A 4 25.47 -26.10 43.09
CA TRP A 4 24.62 -25.35 42.14
C TRP A 4 24.25 -26.16 40.88
N SER A 5 22.95 -26.48 40.73
CA SER A 5 22.14 -25.91 39.64
C SER A 5 20.71 -26.44 39.70
N ILE A 6 19.82 -25.54 40.15
CA ILE A 6 18.37 -25.61 39.96
C ILE A 6 18.12 -25.51 38.45
N LYS A 7 17.63 -26.59 37.83
CA LYS A 7 17.07 -26.51 36.47
C LYS A 7 15.60 -26.11 36.56
N LEU A 8 15.34 -24.81 36.60
CA LEU A 8 14.03 -24.26 36.27
C LEU A 8 13.95 -24.15 34.73
N PRO A 9 13.04 -24.86 34.04
CA PRO A 9 12.80 -24.59 32.64
C PRO A 9 11.96 -23.31 32.56
N ILE A 10 12.61 -22.17 32.31
CA ILE A 10 11.90 -20.96 31.91
C ILE A 10 11.43 -21.19 30.47
N LEU A 11 10.28 -21.84 30.32
CA LEU A 11 9.46 -21.78 29.13
C LEU A 11 8.87 -20.36 29.07
N ILE A 12 9.61 -19.42 28.50
CA ILE A 12 9.02 -18.15 28.05
C ILE A 12 8.13 -18.51 26.86
N LYS A 13 6.86 -18.77 27.12
CA LYS A 13 5.82 -18.71 26.10
C LYS A 13 5.77 -17.26 25.60
N PHE A 14 6.40 -17.00 24.46
CA PHE A 14 6.09 -15.84 23.61
C PHE A 14 4.70 -16.06 23.00
N GLU A 15 3.68 -15.99 23.84
CA GLU A 15 2.30 -15.91 23.39
C GLU A 15 1.92 -14.43 23.31
N LEU A 16 1.46 -14.04 22.12
CA LEU A 16 0.59 -12.89 21.84
C LEU A 16 1.26 -11.54 21.47
N ILE A 17 1.79 -11.45 20.24
CA ILE A 17 1.34 -10.34 19.39
C ILE A 17 0.00 -10.81 18.81
N LYS A 18 -1.10 -10.57 19.53
CA LYS A 18 -2.43 -10.68 18.89
C LYS A 18 -2.39 -9.75 17.67
N SER A 19 -2.74 -10.27 16.50
CA SER A 19 -2.81 -9.48 15.27
C SER A 19 -3.72 -8.28 15.52
N ALA A 20 -3.16 -7.08 15.62
CA ALA A 20 -3.94 -5.86 15.73
C ALA A 20 -4.81 -5.75 14.48
N LYS A 21 -6.13 -5.79 14.65
CA LYS A 21 -7.07 -5.58 13.55
C LYS A 21 -7.30 -4.08 13.39
N PHE A 22 -7.12 -3.62 12.16
CA PHE A 22 -7.30 -2.22 11.79
C PHE A 22 -8.43 -2.11 10.77
N ASP A 23 -9.26 -1.09 10.94
CA ASP A 23 -10.20 -0.65 9.93
C ASP A 23 -9.56 0.46 9.10
N VAL A 24 -9.45 0.22 7.79
CA VAL A 24 -8.90 1.17 6.82
C VAL A 24 -10.04 1.78 6.03
N LEU A 25 -10.32 3.05 6.24
CA LEU A 25 -11.36 3.79 5.54
C LEU A 25 -10.74 4.65 4.43
N THR A 26 -11.20 4.47 3.20
CA THR A 26 -10.78 5.33 2.08
C THR A 26 -11.54 6.65 2.14
N LYS A 27 -10.81 7.76 2.30
CA LYS A 27 -11.37 9.12 2.32
C LYS A 27 -11.48 9.72 0.92
N GLY A 28 -10.53 9.43 0.05
CA GLY A 28 -10.55 9.95 -1.31
C GLY A 28 -9.43 9.42 -2.19
N ILE A 29 -9.62 9.56 -3.49
CA ILE A 29 -8.61 9.30 -4.51
C ILE A 29 -8.57 10.50 -5.47
N LYS A 30 -7.37 10.89 -5.90
CA LYS A 30 -7.20 11.93 -6.92
C LYS A 30 -6.07 11.56 -7.85
N CYS A 31 -6.30 11.79 -9.14
CA CYS A 31 -5.28 11.73 -10.18
C CYS A 31 -5.00 13.17 -10.66
N TYR A 32 -3.72 13.52 -10.74
CA TYR A 32 -3.23 14.88 -11.00
C TYR A 32 -1.89 14.81 -11.75
N ASP A 33 -1.39 15.96 -12.24
CA ASP A 33 -0.18 16.00 -13.09
C ASP A 33 -0.26 15.00 -14.27
N VAL A 34 -1.43 14.86 -14.87
CA VAL A 34 -1.62 13.88 -15.95
C VAL A 34 -1.10 14.46 -17.26
N ASN A 35 -0.10 13.81 -17.84
CA ASN A 35 0.49 14.20 -19.10
C ASN A 35 -0.32 13.62 -20.28
N LYS A 36 -0.92 14.50 -21.08
CA LYS A 36 -1.76 14.16 -22.23
C LYS A 36 -1.00 13.48 -23.38
N ASN A 37 0.33 13.56 -23.37
CA ASN A 37 1.16 12.84 -24.32
C ASN A 37 1.09 11.33 -24.06
N TYR A 38 0.98 10.92 -22.80
CA TYR A 38 0.91 9.51 -22.41
C TYR A 38 -0.51 9.04 -22.10
N ILE A 39 -1.37 9.87 -21.49
CA ILE A 39 -2.73 9.48 -21.07
C ILE A 39 -3.77 10.45 -21.65
N PHE A 40 -4.70 9.93 -22.45
CA PHE A 40 -5.70 10.78 -23.12
C PHE A 40 -7.13 10.66 -22.57
N ASN A 41 -7.41 9.63 -21.77
CA ASN A 41 -8.68 9.50 -21.05
C ASN A 41 -8.42 8.76 -19.73
N TYR A 42 -8.87 9.34 -18.62
CA TYR A 42 -8.70 8.74 -17.31
C TYR A 42 -9.87 9.04 -16.38
N THR A 43 -10.07 8.19 -15.39
CA THR A 43 -11.07 8.34 -14.34
C THR A 43 -10.51 7.78 -13.06
N CYS A 44 -10.57 8.55 -11.98
CA CYS A 44 -10.22 8.11 -10.63
C CYS A 44 -11.35 8.50 -9.70
N ARG A 45 -12.07 7.51 -9.17
CA ARG A 45 -13.29 7.71 -8.39
C ARG A 45 -13.35 6.77 -7.20
N ILE A 46 -14.06 7.23 -6.18
CA ILE A 46 -14.46 6.42 -5.04
C ILE A 46 -15.97 6.23 -5.09
N PHE A 47 -16.43 5.01 -4.89
CA PHE A 47 -17.84 4.68 -4.77
C PHE A 47 -18.15 4.39 -3.31
N SER A 48 -19.11 5.10 -2.73
CA SER A 48 -19.62 4.78 -1.40
C SER A 48 -20.43 3.49 -1.48
N LYS A 49 -20.09 2.51 -0.65
CA LYS A 49 -20.88 1.29 -0.44
C LYS A 49 -21.31 1.25 1.02
N LYS A 50 -22.61 1.08 1.25
CA LYS A 50 -23.20 1.10 2.60
C LYS A 50 -22.53 0.01 3.46
N GLY A 51 -21.92 0.41 4.58
CA GLY A 51 -21.25 -0.50 5.51
C GLY A 51 -19.82 -0.92 5.15
N THR A 52 -19.19 -0.34 4.11
CA THR A 52 -17.77 -0.61 3.80
C THR A 52 -16.95 0.68 3.62
N SER A 53 -15.63 0.52 3.67
CA SER A 53 -14.68 1.50 3.14
C SER A 53 -14.98 1.71 1.65
N GLY A 54 -15.02 2.96 1.19
CA GLY A 54 -15.41 3.26 -0.20
C GLY A 54 -14.57 2.48 -1.22
N LEU A 55 -15.23 2.01 -2.29
CA LEU A 55 -14.59 1.23 -3.35
C LEU A 55 -13.81 2.15 -4.28
N VAL A 56 -12.53 1.90 -4.43
CA VAL A 56 -11.67 2.66 -5.34
C VAL A 56 -11.78 2.11 -6.76
N TYR A 57 -11.90 3.01 -7.73
CA TYR A 57 -11.96 2.69 -9.14
C TYR A 57 -11.07 3.63 -9.95
N GLY A 58 -10.25 3.03 -10.82
CA GLY A 58 -9.42 3.73 -11.78
C GLY A 58 -9.59 3.16 -13.18
N ASN A 59 -9.62 4.03 -14.18
CA ASN A 59 -9.58 3.65 -15.59
C ASN A 59 -8.65 4.62 -16.32
N PHE A 60 -7.74 4.09 -17.12
CA PHE A 60 -6.73 4.87 -17.84
C PHE A 60 -6.56 4.34 -19.25
N TYR A 61 -6.50 5.25 -20.22
CA TYR A 61 -6.12 4.96 -21.59
C TYR A 61 -4.71 5.50 -21.83
N VAL A 62 -3.77 4.58 -21.98
CA VAL A 62 -2.33 4.82 -22.05
C VAL A 62 -1.89 4.65 -23.51
N LYS A 63 -1.24 5.67 -24.07
CA LYS A 63 -0.48 5.53 -25.32
C LYS A 63 0.78 4.72 -25.03
N LYS A 64 1.34 4.06 -26.04
CA LYS A 64 2.51 3.19 -25.90
C LYS A 64 3.62 3.82 -25.03
N VAL A 65 3.96 3.15 -23.92
CA VAL A 65 5.10 3.50 -23.05
C VAL A 65 5.94 2.26 -22.80
N ASP A 66 7.21 2.30 -23.19
CA ASP A 66 8.09 1.13 -23.09
C ASP A 66 8.62 0.88 -21.67
N HIS A 67 8.90 1.96 -20.92
CA HIS A 67 9.44 1.91 -19.57
C HIS A 67 8.61 2.79 -18.64
N VAL A 68 8.11 2.20 -17.56
CA VAL A 68 7.31 2.91 -16.55
C VAL A 68 7.89 2.61 -15.18
N PHE A 69 8.31 3.67 -14.50
CA PHE A 69 8.72 3.64 -13.11
C PHE A 69 7.57 4.12 -12.23
N LEU A 70 7.42 3.47 -11.08
CA LEU A 70 6.48 3.86 -10.06
C LEU A 70 7.24 4.18 -8.78
N ASN A 71 7.23 5.45 -8.37
CA ASN A 71 7.59 5.84 -7.03
C ASN A 71 6.35 5.82 -6.13
N MET A 72 6.48 5.19 -4.96
CA MET A 72 5.45 5.14 -3.93
C MET A 72 5.96 5.73 -2.65
N GLU A 73 5.22 6.73 -2.17
CA GLU A 73 5.50 7.41 -0.91
C GLU A 73 4.28 7.32 0.02
N LEU A 74 4.52 6.93 1.26
CA LEU A 74 3.52 6.94 2.32
C LEU A 74 3.77 8.13 3.24
N GLN A 75 2.77 9.00 3.36
CA GLN A 75 2.79 10.13 4.27
C GLN A 75 1.79 9.92 5.41
N LYS A 76 2.17 10.32 6.62
CA LYS A 76 1.28 10.37 7.78
C LYS A 76 0.91 11.83 8.08
N ARG A 77 -0.36 12.08 8.39
CA ARG A 77 -0.81 13.35 8.93
C ARG A 77 -0.56 13.37 10.43
N TYR A 78 0.13 14.39 10.90
CA TYR A 78 0.37 14.61 12.32
C TYR A 78 -0.65 15.61 12.87
N THR A 79 -0.38 16.91 12.75
CA THR A 79 -1.33 17.98 13.11
C THR A 79 -2.07 18.48 11.88
N VAL A 80 -1.42 19.34 11.09
CA VAL A 80 -2.03 19.95 9.91
C VAL A 80 -1.43 19.40 8.61
N THR A 81 -0.13 19.10 8.63
CA THR A 81 0.64 18.75 7.43
C THR A 81 0.87 17.23 7.34
N TYR A 82 0.88 16.74 6.10
CA TYR A 82 1.36 15.40 5.78
C TYR A 82 2.89 15.42 5.72
N ARG A 83 3.53 14.44 6.36
CA ARG A 83 4.99 14.27 6.31
C ARG A 83 5.33 12.87 5.80
N PRO A 84 6.44 12.70 5.06
CA PRO A 84 6.95 11.39 4.69
C PRO A 84 7.05 10.47 5.90
N TRP A 85 6.66 9.22 5.72
CA TRP A 85 6.69 8.18 6.75
C TRP A 85 7.53 7.00 6.26
N LEU A 86 7.29 5.79 6.79
CA LEU A 86 8.17 4.62 6.65
C LEU A 86 8.40 4.11 5.22
N LEU A 87 7.60 4.51 4.23
CA LEU A 87 7.71 3.98 2.86
C LEU A 87 8.00 5.11 1.86
N ASN A 88 9.16 5.00 1.21
CA ASN A 88 9.48 5.73 0.00
C ASN A 88 10.38 4.82 -0.85
N PHE A 89 9.86 4.31 -1.96
CA PHE A 89 10.64 3.45 -2.85
C PHE A 89 10.14 3.55 -4.28
N THR A 90 11.03 3.25 -5.22
CA THR A 90 10.76 3.26 -6.65
C THR A 90 10.92 1.85 -7.20
N ILE A 91 10.00 1.44 -8.07
CA ILE A 91 10.06 0.18 -8.79
C ILE A 91 9.97 0.41 -10.29
N ASP A 92 10.71 -0.38 -11.06
CA ASP A 92 10.45 -0.54 -12.49
C ASP A 92 9.25 -1.48 -12.66
N CYS A 93 8.15 -0.95 -13.20
CA CYS A 93 6.93 -1.72 -13.39
C CYS A 93 7.10 -2.84 -14.41
N CYS A 94 7.99 -2.69 -15.39
CA CYS A 94 8.28 -3.74 -16.37
C CYS A 94 9.13 -4.86 -15.77
N GLU A 95 10.10 -4.52 -14.93
CA GLU A 95 10.88 -5.51 -14.17
C GLU A 95 9.96 -6.32 -13.23
N LEU A 96 9.00 -5.65 -12.58
CA LEU A 96 7.99 -6.28 -11.72
C LEU A 96 7.18 -7.35 -12.47
N ILE A 97 6.87 -7.14 -13.74
CA ILE A 97 6.10 -8.10 -14.55
C ILE A 97 6.99 -9.24 -15.04
N ARG A 98 8.20 -8.91 -15.51
CA ARG A 98 9.15 -9.91 -16.02
C ARG A 98 9.56 -10.91 -14.94
N ASN A 99 9.72 -10.43 -13.70
CA ASN A 99 10.00 -11.29 -12.56
C ASN A 99 8.70 -11.85 -11.97
N THR A 100 8.17 -12.90 -12.61
CA THR A 100 6.96 -13.62 -12.17
C THR A 100 7.08 -14.19 -10.75
N ASN A 101 8.30 -14.35 -10.25
CA ASN A 101 8.62 -14.71 -8.87
C ASN A 101 8.74 -13.47 -7.99
N TYR A 102 7.68 -12.68 -7.83
CA TYR A 102 7.65 -11.58 -6.84
C TYR A 102 7.96 -12.04 -5.41
N HIS A 103 7.90 -13.35 -5.12
CA HIS A 103 8.34 -13.94 -3.86
C HIS A 103 9.86 -13.85 -3.62
N SER A 104 10.69 -13.71 -4.66
CA SER A 104 12.16 -13.62 -4.56
C SER A 104 12.69 -12.21 -4.35
N TRP A 105 11.81 -11.20 -4.25
CA TRP A 105 12.24 -9.82 -3.97
C TRP A 105 12.62 -9.72 -2.51
N ASP A 106 13.81 -9.22 -2.19
CA ASP A 106 14.30 -9.13 -0.80
C ASP A 106 13.41 -8.23 0.07
N ASN A 107 12.81 -7.19 -0.53
CA ASN A 107 11.99 -6.22 0.20
C ASN A 107 10.54 -6.67 0.37
N ALA A 108 10.15 -6.95 1.62
CA ALA A 108 8.79 -7.35 1.99
C ALA A 108 7.71 -6.32 1.60
N ALA A 109 8.03 -5.02 1.64
CA ALA A 109 7.09 -3.96 1.25
C ALA A 109 6.77 -4.02 -0.25
N ILE A 110 7.76 -4.32 -1.09
CA ILE A 110 7.56 -4.45 -2.53
C ILE A 110 6.70 -5.69 -2.82
N ARG A 111 6.96 -6.81 -2.15
CA ARG A 111 6.14 -8.04 -2.29
C ARG A 111 4.67 -7.79 -1.96
N LEU A 112 4.41 -7.08 -0.86
CA LEU A 112 3.07 -6.67 -0.46
C LEU A 112 2.42 -5.86 -1.58
N ILE A 113 3.09 -4.79 -2.00
CA ILE A 113 2.52 -3.83 -2.93
C ILE A 113 2.27 -4.47 -4.30
N ALA A 114 3.15 -5.35 -4.77
CA ALA A 114 2.93 -6.15 -5.97
C ALA A 114 1.63 -6.97 -5.89
N ARG A 115 1.34 -7.61 -4.74
CA ARG A 115 0.08 -8.37 -4.53
C ARG A 115 -1.14 -7.46 -4.56
N VAL A 116 -1.05 -6.28 -3.93
CA VAL A 116 -2.14 -5.30 -3.93
C VAL A 116 -2.40 -4.79 -5.35
N ILE A 117 -1.36 -4.36 -6.07
CA ILE A 117 -1.49 -3.88 -7.45
C ILE A 117 -2.05 -4.99 -8.35
N LYS A 118 -1.58 -6.24 -8.21
CA LYS A 118 -2.11 -7.38 -9.00
C LYS A 118 -3.58 -7.65 -8.73
N SER A 119 -4.02 -7.50 -7.48
CA SER A 119 -5.42 -7.65 -7.10
C SER A 119 -6.31 -6.55 -7.68
N VAL A 120 -5.84 -5.30 -7.63
CA VAL A 120 -6.62 -4.12 -8.05
C VAL A 120 -6.57 -3.88 -9.56
N TYR A 121 -5.40 -4.00 -10.17
CA TYR A 121 -5.13 -3.75 -11.60
C TYR A 121 -4.47 -4.98 -12.25
N PRO A 122 -5.20 -6.10 -12.43
CA PRO A 122 -4.64 -7.29 -13.06
C PRO A 122 -4.19 -7.04 -14.52
N SER A 123 -4.79 -6.05 -15.18
CA SER A 123 -4.47 -5.62 -16.54
C SER A 123 -3.05 -5.07 -16.69
N VAL A 124 -2.47 -4.50 -15.63
CA VAL A 124 -1.10 -3.98 -15.61
C VAL A 124 -0.10 -5.12 -15.84
N PHE A 125 -0.37 -6.33 -15.36
CA PHE A 125 0.54 -7.48 -15.46
C PHE A 125 0.51 -8.20 -16.82
N LYS A 126 -0.12 -7.63 -17.85
CA LYS A 126 -0.19 -8.25 -19.19
C LYS A 126 1.15 -8.23 -19.94
N GLY A 127 2.08 -7.35 -19.57
CA GLY A 127 3.39 -7.22 -20.21
C GLY A 127 3.72 -5.77 -20.57
N CYS A 128 4.99 -5.53 -20.88
CA CYS A 128 5.47 -4.29 -21.47
C CYS A 128 5.70 -4.49 -22.98
N PRO A 129 5.54 -3.45 -23.82
CA PRO A 129 5.21 -2.05 -23.48
C PRO A 129 3.76 -1.84 -23.02
N TYR A 130 3.54 -0.80 -22.21
CA TYR A 130 2.19 -0.45 -21.74
C TYR A 130 1.42 0.29 -22.82
N GLU A 131 0.30 -0.27 -23.27
CA GLU A 131 -0.55 0.34 -24.28
C GLU A 131 -2.02 -0.08 -24.11
N GLY A 132 -2.92 0.87 -24.33
CA GLY A 132 -4.36 0.62 -24.33
C GLY A 132 -5.02 0.92 -22.99
N ARG A 133 -6.07 0.16 -22.67
CA ARG A 133 -6.96 0.43 -21.53
C ARG A 133 -6.56 -0.37 -20.30
N TYR A 134 -6.26 0.33 -19.22
CA TYR A 134 -6.00 -0.21 -17.89
C TYR A 134 -7.13 0.18 -16.95
N GLU A 135 -7.97 -0.81 -16.64
CA GLU A 135 -9.09 -0.66 -15.72
C GLU A 135 -8.83 -1.44 -14.43
N SER A 136 -9.16 -0.79 -13.32
CA SER A 136 -9.14 -1.38 -11.99
C SER A 136 -10.43 -2.15 -11.73
N LYS A 137 -10.33 -3.21 -10.94
CA LYS A 137 -11.50 -3.72 -10.21
C LYS A 137 -11.94 -2.66 -9.21
N LYS A 138 -13.25 -2.58 -8.92
CA LYS A 138 -13.76 -1.79 -7.80
C LYS A 138 -13.23 -2.40 -6.50
N ALA A 139 -12.15 -1.83 -5.98
CA ALA A 139 -11.38 -2.42 -4.89
C ALA A 139 -11.79 -1.86 -3.53
N ASP A 140 -12.12 -2.74 -2.60
CA ASP A 140 -12.22 -2.40 -1.18
C ASP A 140 -10.81 -2.40 -0.59
N LEU A 141 -10.29 -1.21 -0.29
CA LEU A 141 -8.92 -1.09 0.23
C LEU A 141 -8.77 -1.64 1.65
N ASN A 142 -9.84 -1.73 2.44
CA ASN A 142 -9.79 -2.40 3.74
C ASN A 142 -9.54 -3.89 3.54
N ALA A 143 -10.39 -4.54 2.75
CA ALA A 143 -10.23 -5.97 2.48
C ALA A 143 -8.90 -6.28 1.75
N THR A 144 -8.44 -5.37 0.89
CA THR A 144 -7.25 -5.60 0.07
C THR A 144 -5.95 -5.37 0.83
N ILE A 145 -5.87 -4.36 1.68
CA ILE A 145 -4.61 -3.96 2.30
C ILE A 145 -4.53 -4.44 3.76
N SER A 146 -5.63 -4.46 4.52
CA SER A 146 -5.62 -4.83 5.95
C SER A 146 -4.97 -6.18 6.27
N PRO A 147 -5.08 -7.25 5.43
CA PRO A 147 -4.34 -8.50 5.65
C PRO A 147 -2.81 -8.35 5.66
N TYR A 148 -2.31 -7.23 5.18
CA TYR A 148 -0.90 -6.97 5.00
C TYR A 148 -0.40 -5.73 5.75
N PHE A 149 -1.27 -5.03 6.49
CA PHE A 149 -0.85 -3.94 7.35
C PHE A 149 0.07 -4.48 8.45
N PRO A 150 1.24 -3.86 8.70
CA PRO A 150 2.08 -4.29 9.81
C PRO A 150 1.33 -4.08 11.14
N PRO A 151 1.53 -4.96 12.14
CA PRO A 151 0.82 -4.91 13.42
C PRO A 151 1.11 -3.63 14.23
N VAL A 152 2.13 -2.87 13.84
CA VAL A 152 2.58 -1.63 14.49
C VAL A 152 2.05 -0.36 13.82
N MET A 153 1.06 -0.46 12.91
CA MET A 153 0.51 0.70 12.22
C MET A 153 -0.23 1.61 13.19
N PRO A 154 0.19 2.89 13.35
CA PRO A 154 -0.50 3.80 14.25
C PRO A 154 -1.83 4.24 13.62
N THR A 155 -2.81 4.53 14.47
CA THR A 155 -4.05 5.17 14.03
C THR A 155 -3.79 6.57 13.48
N GLY A 156 -4.64 7.01 12.55
CA GLY A 156 -4.55 8.36 11.98
C GLY A 156 -4.87 8.43 10.50
N GLN A 157 -4.55 9.57 9.90
CA GLN A 157 -4.76 9.81 8.48
C GLN A 157 -3.45 9.61 7.71
N PHE A 158 -3.54 8.87 6.62
CA PHE A 158 -2.42 8.55 5.74
C PHE A 158 -2.72 8.99 4.32
N LYS A 159 -1.66 9.26 3.57
CA LYS A 159 -1.73 9.56 2.15
C LYS A 159 -0.69 8.73 1.42
N PHE A 160 -1.15 7.84 0.55
CA PHE A 160 -0.29 7.14 -0.40
C PHE A 160 -0.19 7.98 -1.66
N ILE A 161 1.02 8.33 -2.06
CA ILE A 161 1.32 9.04 -3.30
C ILE A 161 1.96 8.05 -4.25
N TYR A 162 1.43 8.02 -5.47
CA TYR A 162 1.93 7.24 -6.58
C TYR A 162 2.39 8.22 -7.65
N HIS A 163 3.66 8.13 -8.03
CA HIS A 163 4.23 8.93 -9.12
C HIS A 163 4.72 8.00 -10.20
N PHE A 164 4.05 8.07 -11.35
CA PHE A 164 4.41 7.31 -12.55
C PHE A 164 5.20 8.20 -13.49
N PHE A 165 6.38 7.73 -13.88
CA PHE A 165 7.29 8.46 -14.77
C PHE A 165 7.99 7.48 -15.72
N ASP A 166 8.51 7.98 -16.82
CA ASP A 166 9.23 7.18 -17.81
C ASP A 166 10.75 7.14 -17.52
N HIS A 167 11.50 6.47 -18.38
CA HIS A 167 12.96 6.38 -18.30
C HIS A 167 13.69 7.72 -18.49
N LEU A 168 13.04 8.74 -19.07
CA LEU A 168 13.55 10.10 -19.20
C LEU A 168 13.19 10.96 -17.98
N ASN A 169 12.58 10.36 -16.97
CA ASN A 169 12.05 11.04 -15.78
C ASN A 169 10.92 12.02 -16.11
N GLU A 170 10.26 11.86 -17.26
CA GLU A 170 9.06 12.61 -17.59
C GLU A 170 7.87 12.04 -16.83
N THR A 171 7.08 12.92 -16.21
CA THR A 171 5.90 12.49 -15.47
C THR A 171 4.80 12.05 -16.45
N ILE A 172 4.34 10.82 -16.27
CA ILE A 172 3.18 10.26 -16.97
C ILE A 172 1.92 10.72 -16.24
N PHE A 173 1.84 10.43 -14.94
CA PHE A 173 0.82 10.97 -14.05
C PHE A 173 1.20 10.79 -12.58
N LYS A 174 0.52 11.53 -11.71
CA LYS A 174 0.54 11.30 -10.27
C LYS A 174 -0.85 10.96 -9.77
N ALA A 175 -0.92 10.16 -8.73
CA ALA A 175 -2.15 9.87 -8.02
C ALA A 175 -1.90 9.86 -6.52
N TYR A 176 -2.93 10.14 -5.73
CA TYR A 176 -2.88 9.87 -4.31
C TYR A 176 -4.18 9.25 -3.81
N VAL A 177 -4.05 8.45 -2.76
CA VAL A 177 -5.16 7.88 -2.01
C VAL A 177 -5.04 8.32 -0.56
N GLU A 178 -6.09 8.92 -0.02
CA GLU A 178 -6.19 9.28 1.39
C GLU A 178 -6.93 8.19 2.16
N LEU A 179 -6.31 7.74 3.25
CA LEU A 179 -6.83 6.67 4.11
C LEU A 179 -6.94 7.15 5.55
N ILE A 180 -7.89 6.60 6.30
CA ILE A 180 -8.00 6.74 7.74
C ILE A 180 -7.88 5.35 8.36
N VAL A 181 -6.86 5.15 9.17
CA VAL A 181 -6.62 3.90 9.90
C VAL A 181 -7.16 4.05 11.31
N LYS A 182 -8.09 3.18 11.68
CA LYS A 182 -8.66 3.09 13.02
C LYS A 182 -8.30 1.75 13.65
N ALA A 183 -7.94 1.75 14.93
CA ALA A 183 -7.80 0.52 15.69
C ALA A 183 -9.20 -0.02 15.96
N MET A 184 -9.43 -1.32 15.72
CA MET A 184 -10.66 -1.96 16.17
C MET A 184 -10.63 -2.08 17.69
N SER A 185 -11.74 -1.70 18.34
CA SER A 185 -11.85 -1.50 19.80
C SER A 185 -11.69 -2.75 20.67
N GLU A 186 -11.39 -3.92 20.10
CA GLU A 186 -11.23 -5.17 20.84
C GLU A 186 -9.82 -5.36 21.43
N TYR A 187 -8.96 -4.34 21.30
CA TYR A 187 -7.63 -4.29 21.90
C TYR A 187 -7.58 -3.08 22.84
N ARG A 188 -7.89 -3.28 24.13
CA ARG A 188 -7.52 -2.32 25.17
C ARG A 188 -6.00 -2.14 25.11
N THR A 189 -5.58 -0.89 25.19
CA THR A 189 -4.21 -0.50 25.47
C THR A 189 -3.65 -1.38 26.59
N MET A 190 -2.49 -2.01 26.36
CA MET A 190 -1.63 -2.35 27.48
C MET A 190 -1.04 -1.02 27.91
N ASP A 191 -1.71 -0.37 28.85
CA ASP A 191 -1.10 0.75 29.57
C ASP A 191 0.07 0.15 30.35
N PHE A 192 1.28 0.47 29.90
CA PHE A 192 2.48 0.23 30.68
C PHE A 192 2.52 1.33 31.74
N ASP A 193 1.91 1.06 32.90
CA ASP A 193 2.21 1.80 34.11
C ASP A 193 3.68 1.53 34.47
N PHE A 194 4.53 2.54 34.24
CA PHE A 194 5.86 2.59 34.80
C PHE A 194 5.80 3.31 36.14
N GLY A 195 5.82 2.53 37.22
CA GLY A 195 6.27 2.96 38.55
C GLY A 195 5.26 3.73 39.38
#